data_AF-A0A3N5V4Z2-F1
#
_entry.id   AF-A0A3N5V4Z2-F1
#
_cell.length_a   1.000
_cell.length_b   1.000
_cell.length_c   1.000
_cell.angle_alpha   90.00
_cell.angle_beta   90.00
_cell.angle_gamma   90.00
#
_symmetry.space_group_name_H-M   'P 1'
#
loop_
_entity.id
_entity.type
_entity.pdbx_description
1 polymer ?
#
loop_
_entity_poly.entity_id
_entity_poly.type
_entity_poly.pdbx_seq_one_letter_code
_entity_poly.pdbx_strand_id
1 'polypeptide(L)'
;MMIQQTLDSLYAMKLNGMADGFKDQMNQPNIHDLSFEERFALLVDRQVTYQEERKMKRLLLNARLKINACIEDIDYKTPRGIDKSVILRLASCDWIKNA
;
A
#
# COMPACT_ATOMS: atom_id res chain seq x y z
N MET A 1 30.47 6.53 -6.78
CA MET A 1 29.29 7.27 -6.31
C MET A 1 28.96 6.77 -4.91
N MET A 2 28.84 7.65 -3.92
CA MET A 2 28.63 7.24 -2.53
C MET A 2 27.16 6.83 -2.35
N ILE A 3 26.86 5.72 -1.67
CA ILE A 3 25.49 5.21 -1.47
C ILE A 3 24.57 6.30 -0.90
N GLN A 4 25.08 7.12 0.01
CA GLN A 4 24.36 8.26 0.57
C GLN A 4 23.88 9.25 -0.51
N GLN A 5 24.72 9.55 -1.51
CA GLN A 5 24.35 10.43 -2.62
C GLN A 5 23.21 9.85 -3.46
N THR A 6 23.19 8.52 -3.63
CA THR A 6 22.09 7.82 -4.31
C THR A 6 20.79 7.97 -3.52
N LEU A 7 20.81 7.75 -2.20
CA LEU A 7 19.63 7.92 -1.34
C LEU A 7 19.11 9.35 -1.37
N ASP A 8 20.00 10.33 -1.24
CA ASP A 8 19.64 11.75 -1.28
C ASP A 8 18.99 12.11 -2.62
N SER A 9 19.51 11.57 -3.73
CA SER A 9 18.94 11.76 -5.06
C SER A 9 17.55 11.13 -5.19
N LEU A 10 17.36 9.92 -4.67
CA LEU A 10 16.05 9.24 -4.67
C LEU A 10 15.01 10.04 -3.87
N TYR A 11 15.38 10.55 -2.69
CA TYR A 11 14.51 11.41 -1.89
C TYR A 11 14.18 12.73 -2.61
N ALA A 12 15.16 13.37 -3.24
CA ALA A 12 14.95 14.59 -4.02
C ALA A 12 13.97 14.37 -5.20
N MET A 13 14.03 13.20 -5.84
CA MET A 13 13.10 12.78 -6.89
C MET A 13 11.73 12.31 -6.36
N LYS A 14 11.50 12.35 -5.05
CA LYS A 14 10.29 11.84 -4.37
C LYS A 14 10.07 10.33 -4.55
N LEU A 15 11.13 9.57 -4.81
CA LEU A 15 11.16 8.11 -4.89
C LEU A 15 11.41 7.49 -3.51
N ASN A 16 10.65 7.94 -2.50
CA ASN A 16 10.91 7.58 -1.10
C ASN A 16 10.78 6.07 -0.83
N GLY A 17 9.79 5.41 -1.41
CA GLY A 17 9.61 3.95 -1.24
C GLY A 17 10.79 3.16 -1.80
N MET A 18 11.32 3.60 -2.94
CA MET A 18 12.55 3.02 -3.52
C MET A 18 13.78 3.33 -2.68
N ALA A 19 13.93 4.54 -2.15
CA ALA A 19 15.04 4.90 -1.26
C ALA A 19 15.06 4.05 0.01
N ASP A 20 13.91 3.91 0.66
CA ASP A 20 13.76 3.11 1.87
C ASP A 20 13.98 1.61 1.56
N GLY A 21 13.44 1.11 0.44
CA GLY A 21 13.70 -0.25 -0.01
C GLY A 21 15.17 -0.53 -0.31
N PHE A 22 15.87 0.42 -0.91
CA PHE A 22 17.29 0.29 -1.21
C PHE A 22 18.12 0.25 0.08
N LYS A 23 17.78 1.10 1.05
CA LYS A 23 18.38 1.06 2.39
C LYS A 23 18.11 -0.26 3.10
N ASP A 24 16.90 -0.82 2.99
CA ASP A 24 16.55 -2.11 3.57
C ASP A 24 17.34 -3.26 2.93
N GLN A 25 17.45 -3.28 1.59
CA GLN A 25 18.22 -4.29 0.86
C GLN A 25 19.69 -4.32 1.30
N MET A 26 20.29 -3.16 1.59
CA MET A 26 21.67 -3.12 2.10
C MET A 26 21.87 -3.80 3.47
N ASN A 27 20.81 -3.91 4.27
CA ASN A 27 20.85 -4.56 5.57
C ASN A 27 20.43 -6.03 5.51
N GLN A 28 20.16 -6.56 4.31
CA GLN A 28 19.71 -7.94 4.09
C GLN A 28 20.84 -8.79 3.48
N PRO A 29 21.48 -9.68 4.27
CA PRO A 29 22.62 -10.49 3.79
C PRO A 29 22.28 -11.37 2.59
N ASN A 30 21.04 -11.87 2.53
CA ASN A 30 20.58 -12.82 1.51
C ASN A 30 20.04 -12.13 0.26
N ILE A 31 20.07 -10.80 0.17
CA ILE A 31 19.55 -10.08 -1.01
C ILE A 31 20.38 -10.36 -2.28
N HIS A 32 21.60 -10.88 -2.10
CA HIS A 32 22.49 -11.28 -3.17
C HIS A 32 22.09 -12.60 -3.84
N ASP A 33 21.21 -13.39 -3.20
CA ASP A 33 20.66 -14.61 -3.80
C ASP A 33 19.70 -14.28 -4.96
N LEU A 34 19.15 -13.05 -4.97
CA LEU A 34 18.37 -12.52 -6.06
C LEU A 34 19.27 -11.93 -7.15
N SER A 35 18.84 -12.02 -8.40
CA SER A 35 19.42 -11.27 -9.51
C SER A 35 19.28 -9.75 -9.29
N PHE A 36 20.03 -8.97 -10.07
CA PHE A 36 19.89 -7.51 -10.03
C PHE A 36 18.49 -7.08 -10.47
N GLU A 37 17.96 -7.72 -11.51
CA GLU A 37 16.64 -7.48 -12.09
C GLU A 37 15.54 -7.72 -11.06
N GLU A 38 15.62 -8.81 -10.29
CA GLU A 38 14.67 -9.11 -9.21
C GLU A 38 14.76 -8.08 -8.08
N ARG A 39 15.97 -7.73 -7.64
CA ARG A 39 16.15 -6.67 -6.64
C ARG A 39 15.57 -5.34 -7.11
N PHE A 40 15.81 -4.99 -8.38
CA PHE A 40 15.32 -3.75 -8.96
C PHE A 40 13.79 -3.74 -9.09
N ALA A 41 13.19 -4.85 -9.53
CA ALA A 41 11.75 -5.02 -9.56
C ALA A 41 11.12 -4.79 -8.17
N LEU A 42 11.69 -5.39 -7.11
CA LEU A 42 11.24 -5.17 -5.74
C LEU A 42 11.30 -3.70 -5.29
N LEU A 43 12.33 -2.96 -5.72
CA LEU A 43 12.45 -1.52 -5.44
C LEU A 43 11.36 -0.70 -6.14
N VAL A 44 11.05 -1.04 -7.39
CA VAL A 44 9.98 -0.41 -8.16
C VAL A 44 8.62 -0.72 -7.54
N ASP A 45 8.35 -1.98 -7.22
CA ASP A 45 7.11 -2.40 -6.58
C ASP A 45 6.88 -1.66 -5.26
N ARG A 46 7.92 -1.59 -4.42
CA ARG A 46 7.85 -0.85 -3.15
C ARG A 46 7.54 0.63 -3.37
N GLN A 47 8.07 1.25 -4.42
CA GLN A 47 7.77 2.63 -4.76
C GLN A 47 6.32 2.80 -5.22
N VAL A 48 5.78 1.88 -6.03
CA VAL A 48 4.38 1.90 -6.46
C VAL A 48 3.46 1.78 -5.25
N THR A 49 3.68 0.78 -4.39
CA THR A 49 2.92 0.61 -3.14
C THR A 49 3.00 1.85 -2.24
N TYR A 50 4.19 2.45 -2.10
CA TYR A 50 4.35 3.69 -1.33
C TYR A 50 3.48 4.84 -1.85
N GLN A 51 3.38 5.00 -3.18
CA GLN A 51 2.55 6.04 -3.79
C GLN A 51 1.06 5.77 -3.56
N GLU A 52 0.63 4.53 -3.72
CA GLU A 52 -0.76 4.10 -3.49
C GLU A 52 -1.18 4.29 -2.04
N GLU A 53 -0.35 3.84 -1.09
CA GLU A 53 -0.58 4.05 0.34
C GLU A 53 -0.67 5.53 0.69
N ARG A 54 0.25 6.35 0.16
CA ARG A 54 0.24 7.79 0.41
C ARG A 54 -1.03 8.44 -0.13
N LYS A 55 -1.49 8.03 -1.32
CA LYS A 55 -2.77 8.47 -1.88
C LYS A 55 -3.94 8.05 -0.99
N MET A 56 -3.99 6.79 -0.57
CA MET A 56 -5.03 6.26 0.31
C MET A 56 -5.07 7.01 1.64
N LYS A 57 -3.95 7.14 2.34
CA LYS A 57 -3.82 7.87 3.61
C LYS A 57 -4.33 9.31 3.49
N ARG A 58 -3.97 9.99 2.40
CA ARG A 58 -4.46 11.36 2.12
C ARG A 58 -5.98 11.40 1.89
N LEU A 59 -6.53 10.46 1.12
CA LEU A 59 -7.98 10.40 0.87
C LEU A 59 -8.75 10.13 2.16
N LEU A 60 -8.28 9.20 3.00
CA LEU A 60 -8.87 8.91 4.31
C LEU A 60 -8.85 10.13 5.25
N LEU A 61 -7.71 10.83 5.32
CA LEU A 61 -7.59 12.07 6.10
C LEU A 61 -8.62 13.13 5.63
N ASN A 62 -8.76 13.28 4.32
CA ASN A 62 -9.69 14.24 3.73
C ASN A 62 -11.16 13.85 3.92
N ALA A 63 -11.48 12.55 3.98
CA ALA A 63 -12.84 12.05 4.16
C ALA A 63 -13.41 12.35 5.55
N ARG A 64 -12.56 12.65 6.55
CA ARG A 64 -12.96 12.99 7.94
C ARG A 64 -14.00 12.02 8.50
N LEU A 65 -13.76 10.72 8.31
CA LEU A 65 -14.66 9.67 8.78
C LEU A 65 -14.79 9.76 10.30
N LYS A 66 -16.04 9.78 10.80
CA LYS A 66 -16.32 9.90 12.24
C LYS A 66 -15.92 8.66 13.03
N ILE A 67 -15.91 7.50 12.35
CA ILE A 67 -15.61 6.20 12.93
C ILE A 67 -14.62 5.48 12.03
N ASN A 68 -13.69 4.77 12.65
CA ASN A 68 -12.82 3.83 11.93
C ASN A 68 -13.58 2.50 11.79
N ALA A 69 -14.38 2.39 10.73
CA ALA A 69 -15.25 1.25 10.51
C ALA A 69 -14.63 0.27 9.50
N CYS A 70 -14.67 -1.01 9.83
CA CYS A 70 -14.23 -2.12 8.98
C CYS A 70 -15.41 -3.06 8.65
N ILE A 71 -15.36 -3.77 7.52
CA ILE A 71 -16.44 -4.67 7.08
C ILE A 71 -16.52 -5.89 7.99
N GLU A 72 -15.38 -6.30 8.54
CA GLU A 72 -15.21 -7.38 9.49
C GLU A 72 -15.95 -7.12 10.82
N ASP A 73 -16.14 -5.85 11.18
CA ASP A 73 -16.81 -5.44 12.42
C ASP A 73 -18.35 -5.45 12.31
N ILE A 74 -18.91 -5.81 11.15
CA ILE A 74 -20.36 -5.84 10.95
C ILE A 74 -20.97 -7.00 11.73
N ASP A 75 -21.80 -6.66 12.72
CA ASP A 75 -22.61 -7.61 13.45
C ASP A 75 -23.89 -7.99 12.68
N TYR A 76 -23.87 -9.17 12.06
CA TYR A 76 -25.01 -9.76 11.36
C TYR A 76 -26.01 -10.49 12.28
N LYS A 77 -25.70 -10.67 13.57
CA LYS A 77 -26.57 -11.40 14.50
C LYS A 77 -27.73 -10.54 15.00
N THR A 78 -27.49 -9.24 15.16
CA THR A 78 -28.54 -8.30 15.54
C THR A 78 -29.52 -8.12 14.37
N PRO A 79 -30.85 -8.29 14.57
CA PRO A 79 -31.84 -8.22 13.49
C PRO A 79 -32.09 -6.76 13.05
N ARG A 80 -31.16 -6.21 12.28
CA ARG A 80 -31.24 -4.84 11.72
C ARG A 80 -31.75 -4.82 10.27
N GLY A 81 -32.20 -5.97 9.75
CA GLY A 81 -32.62 -6.10 8.34
C GLY A 81 -31.46 -6.08 7.35
N ILE A 82 -30.24 -6.42 7.78
CA ILE A 82 -29.04 -6.46 6.92
C ILE A 82 -28.91 -7.87 6.32
N ASP A 83 -28.97 -7.98 5.00
CA ASP A 83 -28.64 -9.21 4.29
C ASP A 83 -27.12 -9.33 4.11
N LYS A 84 -26.52 -10.33 4.78
CA LYS A 84 -25.08 -10.61 4.72
C LYS A 84 -24.58 -10.83 3.30
N SER A 85 -25.37 -11.51 2.45
CA SER A 85 -24.98 -11.81 1.08
C SER A 85 -24.87 -10.54 0.22
N VAL A 86 -25.73 -9.56 0.46
CA VAL A 86 -25.72 -8.26 -0.22
C VAL A 86 -24.50 -7.45 0.20
N ILE A 87 -24.24 -7.36 1.52
CA ILE A 87 -23.07 -6.62 2.02
C ILE A 87 -21.76 -7.19 1.47
N LEU A 88 -21.59 -8.51 1.47
CA LEU A 88 -20.38 -9.13 0.93
C LEU A 88 -20.20 -8.88 -0.57
N ARG A 89 -21.30 -8.81 -1.34
CA ARG A 89 -21.25 -8.45 -2.77
C ARG A 89 -20.88 -6.99 -2.99
N LEU A 90 -21.37 -6.08 -2.15
CA LEU A 90 -20.99 -4.67 -2.23
C LEU A 90 -19.52 -4.45 -1.81
N ALA A 91 -19.05 -5.22 -0.83
CA ALA A 91 -17.69 -5.20 -0.31
C ALA A 91 -16.63 -5.58 -1.36
N SER A 92 -16.99 -6.38 -2.38
CA SER A 92 -16.05 -6.71 -3.47
C SER A 92 -15.73 -5.51 -4.36
N CYS A 93 -16.50 -4.42 -4.26
CA CYS A 93 -16.38 -3.22 -5.08
C CYS A 93 -16.47 -3.49 -6.59
N ASP A 94 -17.01 -4.64 -7.03
CA ASP A 94 -17.13 -4.96 -8.46
C ASP A 94 -18.05 -3.99 -9.20
N TRP A 95 -19.03 -3.43 -8.49
CA TRP A 95 -19.90 -2.37 -9.00
C TRP A 95 -19.14 -1.07 -9.33
N ILE A 96 -17.98 -0.82 -8.72
CA ILE A 96 -17.12 0.34 -9.04
C ILE A 96 -16.33 0.09 -10.33
N LYS A 97 -15.88 -1.15 -10.54
CA LYS A 97 -15.09 -1.52 -11.74
C LYS A 97 -15.93 -1.51 -13.01
N ASN A 98 -17.24 -1.75 -12.87
CA ASN A 98 -18.20 -1.85 -13.97
C ASN A 98 -19.06 -0.59 -14.19
N ALA A 99 -18.74 0.52 -13.51
CA ALA A 99 -19.42 1.81 -13.65
C ALA A 99 -18.72 2.69 -14.70
#